data_AF-A0A9Q8Y1I4-F1
#
_entry.id   AF-A0A9Q8Y1I4-F1
#
_cell.length_a   1.000
_cell.length_b   1.000
_cell.length_c   1.000
_cell.angle_alpha   90.00
_cell.angle_beta   90.00
_cell.angle_gamma   90.00
#
_symmetry.space_group_name_H-M   'P 1'
#
loop_
_entity.id
_entity.type
_entity.pdbx_description
1 polymer ?
#
loop_
_entity_poly.entity_id
_entity_poly.type
_entity_poly.pdbx_seq_one_letter_code
_entity_poly.pdbx_strand_id
1 'polypeptide(L)'
;MKSKKWYIIGLVSLGVILFGIILVIRQMNLSNMDGKYHYYYNDSQTYSDEVSLIIHGNDVSIINDDEKTSVKLDKKNKIISGWINAPYTYQDGVLNFGDEQYAEENSKAYKNSK
;
A
#
# COMPACT_ATOMS: atom_id res chain seq x y z
N MET A 1 -14.67 29.99 45.75
CA MET A 1 -15.16 29.23 44.59
C MET A 1 -13.98 28.98 43.64
N LYS A 2 -13.44 27.75 43.60
CA LYS A 2 -12.27 27.41 42.76
C LYS A 2 -12.67 27.48 41.27
N SER A 3 -11.86 28.18 40.49
CA SER A 3 -12.14 28.63 39.13
C SER A 3 -12.28 27.46 38.15
N LYS A 4 -13.54 27.15 37.78
CA LYS A 4 -13.93 26.14 36.77
C LYS A 4 -13.30 26.36 35.36
N LYS A 5 -12.63 27.49 35.12
CA LYS A 5 -12.04 27.88 33.84
C LYS A 5 -10.81 27.05 33.44
N TRP A 6 -10.07 26.51 34.42
CA TRP A 6 -8.85 25.72 34.16
C TRP A 6 -9.13 24.33 33.56
N TYR A 7 -10.30 23.75 33.86
CA TYR A 7 -10.70 22.45 33.30
C TYR A 7 -11.01 22.51 31.80
N ILE A 8 -11.55 23.64 31.33
CA ILE A 8 -11.88 23.83 29.91
C ILE A 8 -10.60 23.95 29.08
N ILE A 9 -9.58 24.65 29.59
CA ILE A 9 -8.29 24.83 28.92
C ILE A 9 -7.55 23.48 28.81
N GLY A 10 -7.60 22.64 29.85
CA GLY A 10 -7.02 21.29 29.82
C GLY A 10 -7.73 20.33 28.86
N LEU A 11 -9.06 20.45 28.70
CA LEU A 11 -9.83 19.63 27.75
C LEU A 11 -9.57 20.03 26.29
N VAL A 12 -9.45 21.33 26.02
CA VAL A 12 -9.17 21.84 24.66
C VAL A 12 -7.76 21.47 24.22
N SER A 13 -6.75 21.55 25.10
CA SER A 13 -5.37 21.16 24.75
C SER A 13 -5.24 19.67 24.47
N LEU A 14 -5.92 18.81 25.25
CA LEU A 14 -5.93 17.36 25.00
C LEU A 14 -6.60 17.01 23.67
N GLY A 15 -7.69 17.68 23.32
CA GLY A 15 -8.43 17.47 22.08
C GLY A 15 -7.61 17.79 20.82
N VAL A 16 -6.82 18.87 20.84
CA VAL A 16 -5.96 19.27 19.71
C VAL A 16 -4.84 18.25 19.46
N ILE A 17 -4.26 17.70 20.54
CA ILE A 17 -3.21 16.66 20.44
C ILE A 17 -3.79 15.37 19.84
N LEU A 18 -4.95 14.93 20.33
CA LEU A 18 -5.64 13.74 19.81
C LEU A 18 -6.05 13.89 18.34
N PHE A 19 -6.55 15.05 17.94
CA PHE A 19 -6.94 15.31 16.55
C PHE A 19 -5.72 15.36 15.61
N GLY A 20 -4.60 15.92 16.07
CA GLY A 20 -3.33 15.93 15.32
C GLY A 20 -2.78 14.52 15.08
N ILE A 21 -2.80 13.66 16.09
CA ILE A 21 -2.32 12.27 15.99
C ILE A 21 -3.17 11.48 14.97
N ILE A 22 -4.49 11.66 14.95
CA ILE A 22 -5.38 10.96 14.01
C ILE A 22 -5.11 11.37 12.55
N LEU A 23 -4.79 12.64 12.30
CA LEU A 23 -4.45 13.11 10.95
C LEU A 23 -3.07 12.62 10.49
N VAL A 24 -2.08 12.57 11.38
CA VAL A 24 -0.75 12.01 11.08
C VAL A 24 -0.84 10.50 10.80
N ILE A 25 -1.60 9.75 11.59
CA ILE A 25 -1.84 8.32 11.36
C ILE A 25 -2.59 8.09 10.03
N ARG A 26 -3.53 8.96 9.65
CA ARG A 26 -4.21 8.87 8.36
C ARG A 26 -3.30 9.19 7.17
N GLN A 27 -2.34 10.12 7.30
CA GLN A 27 -1.33 10.37 6.27
C GLN A 27 -0.29 9.24 6.18
N MET A 28 0.11 8.63 7.29
CA MET A 28 0.99 7.45 7.27
C MET A 28 0.32 6.22 6.67
N ASN A 29 -1.03 6.14 6.71
CA ASN A 29 -1.81 5.09 6.05
C ASN A 29 -1.93 5.27 4.52
N LEU A 30 -1.51 6.42 3.96
CA LEU A 30 -1.30 6.53 2.52
C LEU A 30 -0.01 5.77 2.15
N SER A 31 -0.17 4.47 1.91
CA SER A 31 0.66 3.65 1.03
C SER A 31 2.07 3.27 1.51
N ASN A 32 2.18 2.64 2.68
CA ASN A 32 3.24 1.65 2.80
C ASN A 32 2.84 0.43 1.98
N MET A 33 3.05 0.53 0.66
CA MET A 33 2.89 -0.58 -0.28
C MET A 33 4.12 -1.49 -0.27
N ASP A 34 5.09 -1.22 0.61
CA ASP A 34 6.28 -2.06 0.75
C ASP A 34 5.89 -3.48 1.13
N GLY A 35 6.41 -4.45 0.41
CA GLY A 35 6.05 -5.84 0.58
C GLY A 35 6.33 -6.68 -0.66
N LYS A 36 6.05 -7.97 -0.53
CA LYS A 36 6.11 -8.94 -1.61
C LYS A 36 4.69 -9.23 -2.09
N TYR A 37 4.53 -9.25 -3.40
CA TYR A 37 3.29 -9.49 -4.09
C TYR A 37 3.45 -10.63 -5.08
N HIS A 38 2.35 -11.30 -5.38
CA HIS A 38 2.28 -12.50 -6.18
C HIS A 38 1.36 -12.28 -7.37
N TYR A 39 1.81 -12.66 -8.56
CA TYR A 39 1.05 -12.47 -9.79
C TYR A 39 -0.19 -13.38 -9.84
N TYR A 40 -1.30 -12.85 -10.33
CA TYR A 40 -2.53 -13.60 -10.58
C TYR A 40 -2.50 -14.26 -11.95
N TYR A 41 -2.53 -15.58 -11.99
CA TYR A 41 -2.70 -16.31 -13.24
C TYR A 41 -4.19 -16.51 -13.54
N ASN A 42 -4.68 -15.85 -14.60
CA ASN A 42 -6.08 -15.98 -15.03
C ASN A 42 -6.46 -17.42 -15.40
N ASP A 43 -5.54 -18.19 -15.98
CA ASP A 43 -5.80 -19.57 -16.43
C ASP A 43 -6.08 -20.53 -15.28
N SER A 44 -5.32 -20.41 -14.18
CA SER A 44 -5.52 -21.21 -12.96
C SER A 44 -6.45 -20.54 -11.96
N GLN A 45 -6.76 -19.25 -12.13
CA GLN A 45 -7.48 -18.40 -11.19
C GLN A 45 -6.83 -18.33 -9.80
N THR A 46 -5.49 -18.43 -9.74
CA THR A 46 -4.71 -18.44 -8.50
C THR A 46 -3.55 -17.46 -8.55
N TYR A 47 -3.13 -16.96 -7.39
CA TYR A 47 -1.84 -16.28 -7.27
C TYR A 47 -0.69 -17.29 -7.25
N SER A 48 0.39 -17.00 -7.97
CA SER A 48 1.57 -17.88 -8.04
C SER A 48 2.76 -17.31 -7.28
N ASP A 49 3.60 -18.23 -6.82
CA ASP A 49 4.86 -17.94 -6.14
C ASP A 49 6.03 -17.77 -7.13
N GLU A 50 5.85 -18.13 -8.40
CA GLU A 50 6.86 -18.09 -9.46
C GLU A 50 7.13 -16.67 -9.97
N VAL A 51 6.06 -15.88 -10.13
CA VAL A 51 6.15 -14.47 -10.54
C VAL A 51 5.79 -13.58 -9.37
N SER A 52 6.77 -12.82 -8.91
CA SER A 52 6.61 -11.94 -7.75
C SER A 52 7.02 -10.50 -8.04
N LEU A 53 6.41 -9.59 -7.30
CA LEU A 53 6.69 -8.17 -7.36
C LEU A 53 7.06 -7.70 -5.95
N ILE A 54 8.23 -7.09 -5.80
CA ILE A 54 8.71 -6.56 -4.52
C ILE A 54 8.71 -5.04 -4.60
N ILE A 55 8.02 -4.39 -3.66
CA ILE A 55 7.99 -2.93 -3.52
C ILE A 55 8.82 -2.53 -2.31
N HIS A 56 9.68 -1.53 -2.48
CA HIS A 56 10.37 -0.86 -1.38
C HIS A 56 10.45 0.65 -1.64
N GLY A 57 9.71 1.44 -0.87
CA GLY A 57 9.56 2.87 -1.12
C GLY A 57 8.92 3.12 -2.49
N ASN A 58 9.70 3.68 -3.42
CA ASN A 58 9.27 3.93 -4.80
C ASN A 58 9.93 2.96 -5.79
N ASP A 59 10.75 2.02 -5.32
CA ASP A 59 11.41 1.01 -6.14
C ASP A 59 10.53 -0.23 -6.23
N VAL A 60 10.39 -0.77 -7.43
CA VAL A 60 9.64 -1.99 -7.69
C VAL A 60 10.50 -2.95 -8.48
N SER A 61 10.58 -4.20 -8.02
CA SER A 61 11.29 -5.28 -8.69
C SER A 61 10.30 -6.37 -9.05
N ILE A 62 10.13 -6.61 -10.35
CA ILE A 62 9.37 -7.75 -10.87
C ILE A 62 10.38 -8.89 -11.09
N ILE A 63 10.10 -10.05 -10.50
CA ILE A 63 10.93 -11.25 -10.53
C ILE A 63 10.12 -12.32 -11.22
N ASN A 64 10.66 -12.86 -12.31
CA ASN A 64 10.10 -13.99 -13.05
C ASN A 64 11.23 -14.97 -13.31
N ASP A 65 11.22 -16.11 -12.62
CA ASP A 65 12.33 -17.06 -12.57
C ASP A 65 13.67 -16.38 -12.26
N ASP A 66 14.59 -16.36 -13.23
CA ASP A 66 15.92 -15.75 -13.13
C ASP A 66 15.98 -14.29 -13.62
N GLU A 67 14.88 -13.77 -14.18
CA GLU A 67 14.82 -12.42 -14.72
C GLU A 67 14.29 -11.43 -13.68
N LYS A 68 15.02 -10.32 -13.51
CA LYS A 68 14.63 -9.21 -12.64
C LYS A 68 14.47 -7.93 -13.45
N THR A 69 13.25 -7.43 -13.52
CA THR A 69 12.94 -6.12 -14.12
C THR A 69 12.70 -5.09 -13.03
N SER A 70 13.35 -3.93 -13.16
CA SER A 70 13.18 -2.82 -12.20
C SER A 70 12.33 -1.71 -12.79
N VAL A 71 11.29 -1.31 -12.04
CA VAL A 71 10.40 -0.20 -12.37
C VAL A 71 10.23 0.73 -11.15
N LYS A 72 9.57 1.86 -11.34
CA LYS A 72 9.37 2.91 -10.34
C LYS A 72 7.89 3.12 -10.07
N LEU A 73 7.52 3.20 -8.79
CA LEU A 73 6.19 3.53 -8.32
C LEU A 73 6.09 5.03 -8.03
N ASP A 74 5.41 5.77 -8.90
CA ASP A 74 5.02 7.16 -8.63
C ASP A 74 3.72 7.18 -7.83
N LYS A 75 3.87 7.17 -6.49
CA LYS A 75 2.75 7.20 -5.55
C LYS A 75 1.91 8.47 -5.66
N LYS A 76 2.50 9.59 -6.10
CA LYS A 76 1.83 10.89 -6.22
C LYS A 76 0.87 10.89 -7.40
N ASN A 77 1.33 10.41 -8.56
CA ASN A 77 0.55 10.38 -9.79
C ASN A 77 -0.19 9.06 -10.01
N LYS A 78 0.01 8.07 -9.13
CA LYS A 78 -0.52 6.70 -9.23
C LYS A 78 -0.12 6.00 -10.52
N ILE A 79 1.16 6.08 -10.88
CA ILE A 79 1.72 5.51 -12.11
C ILE A 79 2.86 4.55 -11.75
N ILE A 80 2.91 3.40 -12.40
CA ILE A 80 4.12 2.58 -12.49
C ILE A 80 4.84 2.98 -13.78
N SER A 81 6.13 3.29 -13.65
CA SER A 81 6.97 3.85 -14.70
C SER A 81 8.26 3.05 -14.85
N GLY A 82 8.70 2.80 -16.08
CA GLY A 82 9.87 1.98 -16.35
C GLY A 82 9.79 1.41 -17.75
N TRP A 83 9.62 0.09 -17.86
CA TRP A 83 9.28 -0.55 -19.13
C TRP A 83 7.91 -0.08 -19.62
N ILE A 84 6.90 -0.09 -18.75
CA ILE A 84 5.58 0.45 -19.03
C ILE A 84 5.36 1.73 -18.24
N ASN A 85 4.56 2.64 -18.80
CA ASN A 85 3.98 3.77 -18.07
C ASN A 85 2.47 3.53 -17.97
N ALA A 86 2.03 2.94 -16.87
CA ALA A 86 0.63 2.55 -16.66
C ALA A 86 0.10 3.13 -15.35
N PRO A 87 -1.16 3.61 -15.32
CA PRO A 87 -1.81 3.92 -14.06
C PRO A 87 -1.99 2.64 -13.23
N TYR A 88 -1.90 2.76 -11.91
CA TYR A 88 -2.15 1.65 -11.00
C TYR A 88 -3.29 1.94 -10.03
N THR A 89 -3.92 0.87 -9.56
CA THR A 89 -4.86 0.89 -8.43
C THR A 89 -4.35 -0.02 -7.33
N TYR A 90 -4.57 0.38 -6.07
CA TYR A 90 -4.22 -0.44 -4.91
C TYR A 90 -5.42 -0.47 -3.96
N GLN A 91 -5.95 -1.67 -3.72
CA GLN A 91 -7.11 -1.86 -2.87
C GLN A 91 -7.02 -3.21 -2.16
N ASP A 92 -7.21 -3.20 -0.83
CA ASP A 92 -7.32 -4.41 0.00
C ASP A 92 -6.17 -5.43 -0.16
N GLY A 93 -4.94 -4.93 -0.38
CA GLY A 93 -3.75 -5.78 -0.58
C GLY A 93 -3.54 -6.23 -2.04
N VAL A 94 -4.35 -5.74 -2.98
CA VAL A 94 -4.24 -6.05 -4.41
C VAL A 94 -3.79 -4.81 -5.18
N LEU A 95 -2.70 -4.95 -5.92
CA LEU A 95 -2.17 -3.98 -6.86
C LEU A 95 -2.54 -4.40 -8.29
N ASN A 96 -3.18 -3.51 -9.03
CA ASN A 96 -3.49 -3.72 -10.45
C ASN A 96 -2.88 -2.60 -11.29
N PHE A 97 -2.28 -2.93 -12.42
CA PHE A 97 -1.79 -1.99 -13.42
C PHE A 97 -1.74 -2.67 -14.79
N GLY A 98 -2.11 -1.94 -15.86
CA GLY A 98 -2.33 -2.58 -17.15
C GLY A 98 -3.37 -3.70 -17.04
N ASP A 99 -3.04 -4.87 -17.59
CA ASP A 99 -3.85 -6.10 -17.49
C ASP A 99 -3.33 -7.06 -16.40
N GLU A 100 -2.42 -6.59 -15.54
CA GLU A 100 -1.76 -7.39 -14.52
C GLU A 100 -2.32 -7.12 -13.13
N GLN A 101 -2.45 -8.20 -12.36
CA GLN A 101 -2.94 -8.18 -10.99
C GLN A 101 -1.95 -8.89 -10.06
N TYR A 102 -1.67 -8.27 -8.92
CA TYR A 102 -0.72 -8.74 -7.94
C TYR A 102 -1.32 -8.64 -6.53
N ALA A 103 -1.30 -9.71 -5.74
CA ALA A 103 -1.75 -9.68 -4.35
C ALA A 103 -0.57 -9.79 -3.38
N GLU A 104 -0.60 -8.99 -2.32
CA GLU A 104 0.37 -9.01 -1.24
C GLU A 104 0.35 -10.37 -0.53
N GLU A 105 1.53 -10.94 -0.21
CA GLU A 105 1.74 -12.29 0.36
C GLU A 105 0.90 -12.57 1.63
N ASN A 106 0.50 -11.53 2.37
CA ASN A 106 -0.31 -11.66 3.58
C ASN A 106 -1.76 -11.19 3.46
N SER A 107 -2.18 -10.73 2.27
CA SER A 107 -3.53 -10.25 2.00
C SER A 107 -4.58 -11.36 2.07
N LYS A 108 -5.84 -10.97 2.27
CA LYS A 108 -6.98 -11.89 2.18
C LYS A 108 -7.12 -12.46 0.76
N ALA A 109 -6.86 -11.64 -0.26
CA ALA A 109 -6.93 -12.05 -1.65
C ALA A 109 -5.97 -13.21 -1.94
N TYR A 110 -4.71 -13.08 -1.51
CA TYR A 110 -3.71 -14.13 -1.69
C TYR A 110 -4.05 -15.41 -0.91
N LYS A 111 -4.44 -15.28 0.37
CA LYS A 111 -4.78 -16.43 1.23
C LYS A 111 -6.00 -17.22 0.75
N ASN A 112 -6.97 -16.56 0.13
CA ASN A 112 -8.20 -17.19 -0.33
C ASN A 112 -8.05 -17.90 -1.68
N SER A 113 -7.00 -17.62 -2.45
CA SER A 113 -6.78 -18.23 -3.76
C SER A 113 -5.73 -19.37 -3.73
N LYS A 114 -5.16 -19.68 -2.57
CA LYS A 114 -4.27 -20.83 -2.39
C LYS A 114 -5.06 -22.10 -2.12
#